data_AF-A0A1H2PMG8-F1
#
_entry.id   AF-A0A1H2PMG8-F1
#
_cell.length_a   1.000
_cell.length_b   1.000
_cell.length_c   1.000
_cell.angle_alpha   90.00
_cell.angle_beta   90.00
_cell.angle_gamma   90.00
#
_symmetry.space_group_name_H-M   'P 1'
#
loop_
_entity.id
_entity.type
_entity.pdbx_description
1 polymer ?
#
loop_
_entity_poly.entity_id
_entity_poly.type
_entity_poly.pdbx_seq_one_letter_code
_entity_poly.pdbx_strand_id
1 'polypeptide(L)'
;MQPPSRSQGDQRASMRWLAASRVAALLAAATLAGCAQTDGSMRSTGAPSPHRTPASGPRAAGASVPLSLFPLDDVPTAVSDVLPENASDRDAPLVPLDTQLRWRDALVARYVGTEADDGSPWLAETVEHGGGMLASVRLRAKVARYGNAGKSARRIGYGENFRPHDQAWIERIAANMRIDALAAARGARFEPARRAITVDNAPLRDLPTDDPHFYDFQLPGEGYPFDNLQVSALRPATPVYRVSESADRQWTYVLAPEAEGWVHSTTLADADPAFVRQWRAALRARPAAPLAASVALSDEAGRFRFAAPLGTLLPMLAASSGDATATVLLPVADADGRAVVRRARLAAADIAAVPWPATRAHFARLIGTLAGRPYGWGNANGYNDCSAELRSLLLPFGLWLPRHSSAQVDALHVVDLSHATPAARLAALRRNGQALLTLIDIGGHVMLYLGEADDHGVRTPFVYQNVWGLAPADGSRRAVIGMGLVFPLHPDVPGHPTLQSLAARKRFRLGLLVAPSGTARPNAAAPPAVGASLDAAQADDAATGQPGNPAEGH
;
A
#
# COMPACT_ATOMS: atom_id res chain seq x y z
N MET A 1 37.88 28.34 -66.71
CA MET A 1 39.19 27.67 -66.58
C MET A 1 38.96 26.20 -66.30
N GLN A 2 39.66 25.36 -67.08
CA GLN A 2 39.63 23.90 -67.14
C GLN A 2 40.24 23.21 -65.89
N PRO A 3 40.03 21.88 -65.73
CA PRO A 3 40.45 21.05 -64.58
C PRO A 3 41.87 20.44 -64.79
N PRO A 4 42.41 19.58 -63.90
CA PRO A 4 42.17 18.11 -63.91
C PRO A 4 42.22 17.43 -62.49
N SER A 5 41.47 16.37 -62.18
CA SER A 5 41.64 14.90 -62.41
C SER A 5 42.58 14.11 -61.46
N ARG A 6 41.96 13.19 -60.70
CA ARG A 6 42.33 11.79 -60.32
C ARG A 6 43.80 11.38 -60.05
N SER A 7 43.98 10.60 -58.98
CA SER A 7 44.61 9.27 -59.08
C SER A 7 44.00 8.26 -58.09
N GLN A 8 43.78 7.05 -58.59
CA GLN A 8 43.50 5.79 -57.89
C GLN A 8 44.78 4.94 -57.91
N GLY A 9 44.91 4.03 -56.95
CA GLY A 9 45.91 2.95 -56.91
C GLY A 9 46.50 2.84 -55.49
N ASP A 10 46.62 1.69 -54.84
CA ASP A 10 46.47 0.32 -55.29
C ASP A 10 46.30 -0.64 -54.09
N GLN A 11 45.93 -1.87 -54.40
CA GLN A 11 45.48 -2.95 -53.55
C GLN A 11 46.60 -3.73 -52.80
N ARG A 12 46.18 -4.39 -51.71
CA ARG A 12 46.55 -5.76 -51.24
C ARG A 12 48.02 -6.10 -50.88
N ALA A 13 48.19 -6.53 -49.62
CA ALA A 13 48.99 -7.67 -49.10
C ALA A 13 49.28 -7.42 -47.60
N SER A 14 49.16 -8.29 -46.59
CA SER A 14 48.84 -9.71 -46.38
C SER A 14 48.58 -9.83 -44.84
N MET A 15 47.45 -10.36 -44.34
CA MET A 15 47.16 -11.77 -44.03
C MET A 15 47.99 -12.41 -42.89
N ARG A 16 47.27 -13.13 -42.00
CA ARG A 16 47.65 -13.97 -40.82
C ARG A 16 47.43 -13.24 -39.49
N TRP A 17 46.40 -13.56 -38.71
CA TRP A 17 46.24 -14.83 -37.98
C TRP A 17 44.81 -15.39 -38.01
N LEU A 18 44.68 -16.69 -38.27
CA LEU A 18 43.48 -17.50 -38.13
C LEU A 18 43.84 -18.78 -37.36
N ALA A 19 43.10 -19.02 -36.29
CA ALA A 19 42.55 -20.28 -35.77
C ALA A 19 43.34 -21.61 -35.72
N ALA A 20 43.19 -22.31 -34.59
CA ALA A 20 42.89 -23.75 -34.50
C ALA A 20 42.23 -24.02 -33.12
N SER A 21 40.93 -24.34 -33.02
CA SER A 21 40.25 -25.67 -33.18
C SER A 21 40.29 -26.52 -31.90
N ARG A 22 39.16 -26.66 -31.18
CA ARG A 22 38.16 -27.76 -31.22
C ARG A 22 38.68 -29.13 -30.77
N VAL A 23 38.08 -29.70 -29.70
CA VAL A 23 37.71 -31.13 -29.37
C VAL A 23 37.18 -31.07 -27.91
N ALA A 24 36.07 -31.65 -27.41
CA ALA A 24 35.15 -32.70 -27.85
C ALA A 24 33.72 -32.44 -27.28
N ALA A 25 32.72 -32.88 -28.03
CA ALA A 25 31.43 -33.36 -27.52
C ALA A 25 31.42 -34.89 -27.66
N LEU A 26 30.72 -35.61 -26.77
CA LEU A 26 29.84 -36.76 -27.05
C LEU A 26 29.35 -37.44 -25.74
N LEU A 27 28.02 -37.56 -25.65
CA LEU A 27 27.20 -38.70 -25.16
C LEU A 27 27.24 -39.09 -23.66
N ALA A 28 26.16 -39.52 -23.00
CA ALA A 28 24.81 -39.90 -23.41
C ALA A 28 23.84 -39.89 -22.20
N ALA A 29 22.55 -39.80 -22.52
CA ALA A 29 21.40 -40.03 -21.65
C ALA A 29 21.14 -41.53 -21.37
N ALA A 30 20.53 -41.81 -20.20
CA ALA A 30 19.69 -42.98 -19.81
C ALA A 30 19.75 -43.09 -18.27
N THR A 31 18.73 -43.34 -17.45
CA THR A 31 17.36 -43.86 -17.59
C THR A 31 16.64 -43.69 -16.24
N LEU A 32 15.33 -43.47 -16.26
CA LEU A 32 14.41 -43.62 -15.11
C LEU A 32 14.05 -45.10 -14.90
N ALA A 33 14.19 -45.60 -13.67
CA ALA A 33 13.48 -46.72 -13.01
C ALA A 33 14.18 -46.89 -11.63
N GLY A 34 13.54 -46.98 -10.47
CA GLY A 34 12.33 -47.71 -10.11
C GLY A 34 12.72 -48.79 -9.08
N CYS A 35 11.90 -48.93 -8.03
CA CYS A 35 11.85 -49.99 -7.01
C CYS A 35 12.82 -49.83 -5.81
N ALA A 36 12.35 -49.57 -4.59
CA ALA A 36 11.51 -50.41 -3.70
C ALA A 36 12.30 -51.46 -2.92
N GLN A 37 12.19 -51.35 -1.60
CA GLN A 37 12.08 -52.40 -0.59
C GLN A 37 13.01 -53.62 -0.69
N THR A 38 13.82 -53.80 0.35
CA THR A 38 14.20 -55.13 0.82
C THR A 38 14.05 -55.21 2.33
N ASP A 39 13.00 -55.92 2.76
CA ASP A 39 12.94 -56.61 4.04
C ASP A 39 13.98 -57.74 4.07
N GLY A 40 14.56 -58.00 5.24
CA GLY A 40 15.55 -59.07 5.41
C GLY A 40 16.07 -59.25 6.83
N SER A 41 15.19 -59.76 7.69
CA SER A 41 15.41 -60.27 9.05
C SER A 41 16.73 -61.01 9.30
N MET A 42 17.47 -60.62 10.36
CA MET A 42 18.14 -61.57 11.25
C MET A 42 17.99 -61.15 12.72
N ARG A 43 17.60 -62.13 13.54
CA ARG A 43 17.28 -62.04 14.98
C ARG A 43 18.51 -62.09 15.89
N SER A 44 18.27 -61.61 17.13
CA SER A 44 18.82 -62.08 18.43
C SER A 44 20.10 -61.39 18.91
N THR A 45 20.26 -60.87 20.14
CA THR A 45 19.50 -60.94 21.42
C THR A 45 20.12 -59.91 22.37
N GLY A 46 19.33 -59.18 23.14
CA GLY A 46 19.83 -58.32 24.23
C GLY A 46 18.72 -57.45 24.80
N ALA A 47 18.19 -57.82 25.97
CA ALA A 47 17.11 -57.10 26.65
C ALA A 47 17.59 -55.74 27.22
N PRO A 48 16.73 -54.69 27.19
CA PRO A 48 16.87 -53.56 28.10
C PRO A 48 15.72 -53.46 29.11
N SER A 49 16.08 -53.01 30.31
CA SER A 49 15.24 -52.70 31.46
C SER A 49 14.03 -51.80 31.16
N PRO A 50 12.96 -51.84 31.98
CA PRO A 50 11.78 -51.00 31.78
C PRO A 50 12.10 -49.55 32.17
N HIS A 51 12.20 -48.67 31.17
CA HIS A 51 12.17 -47.24 31.41
C HIS A 51 10.76 -46.85 31.89
N ARG A 52 10.69 -46.29 33.11
CA ARG A 52 9.52 -45.58 33.63
C ARG A 52 9.07 -44.52 32.62
N THR A 53 7.84 -44.64 32.15
CA THR A 53 7.08 -43.54 31.55
C THR A 53 7.03 -42.37 32.53
N PRO A 54 7.41 -41.14 32.12
CA PRO A 54 7.11 -39.96 32.92
C PRO A 54 5.59 -39.81 32.96
N ALA A 55 5.05 -39.66 34.16
CA ALA A 55 3.65 -39.31 34.35
C ALA A 55 3.30 -38.08 33.50
N SER A 56 2.25 -38.19 32.71
CA SER A 56 1.61 -37.07 32.03
C SER A 56 1.19 -36.05 33.09
N GLY A 57 1.99 -35.01 33.28
CA GLY A 57 1.57 -33.81 33.98
C GLY A 57 0.35 -33.20 33.28
N PRO A 58 -0.44 -32.36 33.97
CA PRO A 58 -1.62 -31.76 33.40
C PRO A 58 -1.21 -31.02 32.12
N ARG A 59 -1.75 -31.49 31.00
CA ARG A 59 -1.65 -30.84 29.70
C ARG A 59 -2.12 -29.40 29.91
N ALA A 60 -1.19 -28.44 29.88
CA ALA A 60 -1.54 -27.03 29.93
C ALA A 60 -2.66 -26.81 28.92
N ALA A 61 -3.82 -26.34 29.39
CA ALA A 61 -4.94 -26.02 28.53
C ALA A 61 -4.39 -25.15 27.40
N GLY A 62 -4.35 -25.71 26.18
CA GLY A 62 -3.68 -25.07 25.06
C GLY A 62 -4.30 -23.69 24.88
N ALA A 63 -3.48 -22.64 25.00
CA ALA A 63 -3.92 -21.28 24.75
C ALA A 63 -4.47 -21.24 23.32
N SER A 64 -5.79 -21.17 23.18
CA SER A 64 -6.43 -21.00 21.89
C SER A 64 -6.00 -19.64 21.36
N VAL A 65 -5.42 -19.61 20.15
CA VAL A 65 -5.16 -18.36 19.43
C VAL A 65 -6.46 -17.54 19.44
N PRO A 66 -6.45 -16.25 19.79
CA PRO A 66 -7.67 -15.47 20.03
C PRO A 66 -8.34 -15.01 18.72
N LEU A 67 -8.47 -15.94 17.77
CA LEU A 67 -9.00 -15.75 16.43
C LEU A 67 -10.16 -16.72 16.17
N SER A 68 -11.16 -16.22 15.46
CA SER A 68 -12.32 -16.95 14.94
C SER A 68 -12.65 -16.40 13.56
N LEU A 69 -13.39 -17.12 12.74
CA LEU A 69 -13.91 -16.57 11.47
C LEU A 69 -15.24 -15.87 11.73
N PHE A 70 -15.44 -14.71 11.09
CA PHE A 70 -16.75 -14.08 11.05
C PHE A 70 -17.60 -14.75 9.95
N PRO A 71 -18.82 -15.22 10.25
CA PRO A 71 -19.67 -15.84 9.24
C PRO A 71 -20.18 -14.77 8.26
N LEU A 72 -20.10 -15.06 6.97
CA LEU A 72 -20.47 -14.13 5.90
C LEU A 72 -21.71 -14.57 5.13
N ASP A 73 -22.24 -15.76 5.43
CA ASP A 73 -23.34 -16.37 4.69
C ASP A 73 -24.60 -15.48 4.69
N ASP A 74 -24.81 -14.73 5.78
CA ASP A 74 -25.95 -13.82 5.97
C ASP A 74 -25.59 -12.34 5.74
N VAL A 75 -24.38 -12.02 5.26
CA VAL A 75 -23.96 -10.63 4.99
C VAL A 75 -24.16 -10.32 3.51
N PRO A 76 -24.94 -9.29 3.15
CA PRO A 76 -25.03 -8.83 1.77
C PRO A 76 -23.67 -8.28 1.32
N THR A 77 -22.96 -9.08 0.52
CA THR A 77 -21.62 -8.72 0.02
C THR A 77 -21.63 -8.30 -1.45
N ALA A 78 -22.72 -8.53 -2.17
CA ALA A 78 -22.83 -8.17 -3.58
C ALA A 78 -23.01 -6.66 -3.74
N VAL A 79 -22.16 -6.07 -4.58
CA VAL A 79 -22.19 -4.62 -4.85
C VAL A 79 -23.51 -4.19 -5.48
N SER A 80 -24.12 -5.05 -6.29
CA SER A 80 -25.40 -4.82 -6.95
C SER A 80 -26.58 -4.65 -5.99
N ASP A 81 -26.48 -5.19 -4.77
CA ASP A 81 -27.56 -5.10 -3.78
C ASP A 81 -27.68 -3.68 -3.22
N VAL A 82 -26.56 -2.94 -3.21
CA VAL A 82 -26.48 -1.56 -2.71
C VAL A 82 -26.41 -0.54 -3.85
N LEU A 83 -25.75 -0.89 -4.95
CA LEU A 83 -25.58 -0.06 -6.15
C LEU A 83 -26.15 -0.80 -7.37
N PRO A 84 -27.49 -0.83 -7.53
CA PRO A 84 -28.13 -1.65 -8.54
C PRO A 84 -27.89 -1.14 -9.97
N GLU A 85 -27.72 -2.07 -10.89
CA GLU A 85 -27.39 -1.76 -12.29
C GLU A 85 -28.50 -1.04 -13.06
N ASN A 86 -29.75 -1.15 -12.59
CA ASN A 86 -30.93 -0.54 -13.19
C ASN A 86 -31.33 0.79 -12.53
N ALA A 87 -30.50 1.34 -11.62
CA ALA A 87 -30.77 2.64 -11.03
C ALA A 87 -30.85 3.74 -12.10
N SER A 88 -31.89 4.58 -12.05
CA SER A 88 -32.11 5.63 -13.05
C SER A 88 -31.03 6.73 -13.01
N ASP A 89 -30.35 6.91 -11.88
CA ASP A 89 -29.26 7.85 -11.67
C ASP A 89 -27.86 7.19 -11.79
N ARG A 90 -27.79 5.95 -12.31
CA ARG A 90 -26.56 5.14 -12.37
C ARG A 90 -25.38 5.87 -13.02
N ASP A 91 -25.63 6.55 -14.14
CA ASP A 91 -24.62 7.26 -14.93
C ASP A 91 -24.64 8.79 -14.67
N ALA A 92 -25.48 9.26 -13.76
CA ALA A 92 -25.52 10.66 -13.40
C ALA A 92 -24.21 11.05 -12.66
N PRO A 93 -23.59 12.19 -13.00
CA PRO A 93 -22.44 12.70 -12.27
C PRO A 93 -22.78 12.96 -10.79
N LEU A 94 -22.04 12.33 -9.88
CA LEU A 94 -22.15 12.53 -8.44
C LEU A 94 -21.56 13.88 -8.01
N VAL A 95 -20.63 14.41 -8.80
CA VAL A 95 -19.99 15.71 -8.56
C VAL A 95 -19.84 16.49 -9.88
N PRO A 96 -19.86 17.84 -9.84
CA PRO A 96 -19.59 18.64 -11.02
C PRO A 96 -18.20 18.37 -11.60
N LEU A 97 -18.07 18.40 -12.93
CA LEU A 97 -16.81 18.16 -13.62
C LEU A 97 -15.68 19.08 -13.12
N ASP A 98 -15.96 20.37 -12.92
CA ASP A 98 -14.98 21.33 -12.40
C ASP A 98 -14.43 20.93 -11.02
N THR A 99 -15.23 20.24 -10.21
CA THR A 99 -14.77 19.71 -8.92
C THR A 99 -13.80 18.55 -9.13
N GLN A 100 -14.11 17.60 -10.02
CA GLN A 100 -13.18 16.51 -10.33
C GLN A 100 -11.89 17.00 -11.00
N LEU A 101 -11.97 18.03 -11.85
CA LEU A 101 -10.80 18.64 -12.47
C LEU A 101 -9.87 19.25 -11.42
N ARG A 102 -10.40 19.96 -10.42
CA ARG A 102 -9.60 20.46 -9.29
C ARG A 102 -8.98 19.34 -8.46
N TRP A 103 -9.73 18.26 -8.22
CA TRP A 103 -9.17 17.08 -7.54
C TRP A 103 -8.01 16.50 -8.33
N ARG A 104 -8.19 16.25 -9.63
CA ARG A 104 -7.13 15.76 -10.53
C ARG A 104 -5.91 16.67 -10.49
N ASP A 105 -6.10 17.98 -10.58
CA ASP A 105 -5.00 18.93 -10.60
C ASP A 105 -4.21 18.88 -9.29
N ALA A 106 -4.88 18.82 -8.14
CA ALA A 106 -4.25 18.62 -6.84
C ALA A 106 -3.53 17.26 -6.72
N LEU A 107 -4.10 16.18 -7.27
CA LEU A 107 -3.47 14.86 -7.31
C LEU A 107 -2.18 14.88 -8.15
N VAL A 108 -2.22 15.47 -9.34
CA VAL A 108 -1.05 15.56 -10.23
C VAL A 108 0.02 16.47 -9.62
N ALA A 109 -0.38 17.62 -9.07
CA ALA A 109 0.47 18.52 -8.31
C ALA A 109 1.22 17.79 -7.19
N ARG A 110 0.50 17.01 -6.37
CA ARG A 110 1.09 16.24 -5.27
C ARG A 110 2.10 15.20 -5.73
N TYR A 111 1.90 14.60 -6.91
CA TYR A 111 2.87 13.65 -7.46
C TYR A 111 4.09 14.38 -8.03
N VAL A 112 3.92 15.20 -9.07
CA VAL A 112 5.05 15.68 -9.89
C VAL A 112 5.44 17.13 -9.65
N GLY A 113 4.68 17.88 -8.87
CA GLY A 113 4.86 19.30 -8.60
C GLY A 113 4.53 20.16 -9.82
N THR A 114 3.58 21.07 -9.68
CA THR A 114 3.22 22.05 -10.72
C THR A 114 3.64 23.47 -10.36
N GLU A 115 3.54 23.81 -9.07
CA GLU A 115 3.97 25.03 -8.40
C GLU A 115 4.97 24.69 -7.28
N ALA A 116 5.49 25.68 -6.54
CA ALA A 116 6.54 25.47 -5.54
C ALA A 116 6.07 24.73 -4.27
N ASP A 117 4.81 24.93 -3.89
CA ASP A 117 4.19 24.51 -2.62
C ASP A 117 3.35 23.23 -2.71
N ASP A 118 3.30 22.59 -3.89
CA ASP A 118 2.45 21.42 -4.20
C ASP A 118 2.77 20.13 -3.42
N GLY A 119 3.77 20.15 -2.53
CA GLY A 119 4.06 19.01 -1.65
C GLY A 119 4.67 17.79 -2.38
N SER A 120 5.12 17.93 -3.62
CA SER A 120 5.76 16.84 -4.37
C SER A 120 7.19 16.60 -3.89
N PRO A 121 7.65 15.32 -3.80
CA PRO A 121 9.03 15.02 -3.44
C PRO A 121 10.05 15.51 -4.50
N TRP A 122 9.62 15.93 -5.68
CA TRP A 122 10.48 16.54 -6.68
C TRP A 122 10.69 18.05 -6.50
N LEU A 123 10.11 18.65 -5.46
CA LEU A 123 10.22 20.08 -5.14
C LEU A 123 11.10 20.31 -3.92
N ALA A 124 11.92 21.36 -3.97
CA ALA A 124 12.83 21.72 -2.89
C ALA A 124 12.09 22.00 -1.59
N GLU A 125 10.99 22.75 -1.65
CA GLU A 125 10.20 23.13 -0.47
C GLU A 125 9.71 21.93 0.33
N THR A 126 9.29 20.85 -0.35
CA THR A 126 8.83 19.63 0.31
C THR A 126 9.97 18.91 1.02
N VAL A 127 11.14 18.83 0.37
CA VAL A 127 12.32 18.14 0.90
C VAL A 127 12.94 18.92 2.06
N GLU A 128 13.02 20.24 1.94
CA GLU A 128 13.69 21.11 2.91
C GLU A 128 12.85 21.27 4.19
N HIS A 129 11.52 21.36 4.08
CA HIS A 129 10.63 21.32 5.26
C HIS A 129 10.59 19.93 5.93
N GLY A 130 10.81 18.84 5.19
CA GLY A 130 10.87 17.47 5.73
C GLY A 130 12.24 17.00 6.23
N GLY A 131 13.24 17.91 6.21
CA GLY A 131 14.67 17.66 6.02
C GLY A 131 15.43 16.60 6.87
N GLY A 132 16.67 16.33 6.42
CA GLY A 132 17.53 15.23 6.90
C GLY A 132 17.86 15.19 8.39
N MET A 133 17.89 16.34 9.09
CA MET A 133 18.07 16.35 10.55
C MET A 133 16.87 15.71 11.26
N LEU A 134 15.65 16.05 10.85
CA LEU A 134 14.44 15.42 11.37
C LEU A 134 14.39 13.94 10.98
N ALA A 135 14.82 13.59 9.76
CA ALA A 135 14.91 12.19 9.34
C ALA A 135 15.86 11.38 10.24
N SER A 136 17.05 11.90 10.57
CA SER A 136 17.99 11.18 11.45
C SER A 136 17.43 10.93 12.85
N VAL A 137 16.71 11.90 13.43
CA VAL A 137 16.04 11.75 14.73
C VAL A 137 14.94 10.70 14.65
N ARG A 138 14.08 10.77 13.62
CA ARG A 138 13.02 9.78 13.38
C ARG A 138 13.58 8.38 13.20
N LEU A 139 14.68 8.21 12.45
CA LEU A 139 15.32 6.92 12.24
C LEU A 139 15.89 6.34 13.55
N ARG A 140 16.52 7.14 14.42
CA ARG A 140 16.96 6.66 15.74
C ARG A 140 15.77 6.24 16.61
N ALA A 141 14.68 7.00 16.57
CA ALA A 141 13.46 6.65 17.28
C ALA A 141 12.89 5.30 16.79
N LYS A 142 12.90 5.04 15.47
CA LYS A 142 12.49 3.75 14.90
C LYS A 142 13.39 2.60 15.38
N VAL A 143 14.71 2.78 15.39
CA VAL A 143 15.65 1.77 15.92
C VAL A 143 15.33 1.44 17.39
N ALA A 144 15.18 2.45 18.25
CA ALA A 144 14.84 2.25 19.66
C ALA A 144 13.44 1.66 19.88
N ARG A 145 12.52 1.94 18.95
CA ARG A 145 11.15 1.43 19.00
C ARG A 145 11.08 -0.07 18.74
N TYR A 146 11.77 -0.55 17.71
CA TYR A 146 11.71 -1.94 17.24
C TYR A 146 12.73 -2.87 17.89
N GLY A 147 13.72 -2.33 18.61
CA GLY A 147 14.58 -3.15 19.48
C GLY A 147 13.84 -3.67 20.70
N ASN A 148 14.17 -4.90 21.12
CA ASN A 148 13.51 -5.57 22.26
C ASN A 148 14.04 -5.18 23.65
N ALA A 149 15.15 -4.44 23.72
CA ALA A 149 15.73 -4.00 24.98
C ALA A 149 14.74 -3.17 25.81
N GLY A 150 14.49 -3.59 27.05
CA GLY A 150 13.63 -2.90 28.01
C GLY A 150 12.13 -2.90 27.66
N LYS A 151 11.69 -3.69 26.68
CA LYS A 151 10.27 -3.77 26.30
C LYS A 151 9.51 -4.71 27.25
N SER A 152 8.24 -4.40 27.47
CA SER A 152 7.32 -5.31 28.14
C SER A 152 7.02 -6.52 27.24
N ALA A 153 6.54 -7.63 27.82
CA ALA A 153 6.24 -8.86 27.08
C ALA A 153 5.35 -8.63 25.84
N ARG A 154 4.33 -7.76 25.96
CA ARG A 154 3.41 -7.40 24.85
C ARG A 154 4.04 -6.55 23.75
N ARG A 155 5.25 -6.06 23.95
CA ARG A 155 5.98 -5.17 23.04
C ARG A 155 7.29 -5.78 22.55
N ILE A 156 7.51 -7.06 22.84
CA ILE A 156 8.57 -7.84 22.23
C ILE A 156 8.20 -8.09 20.76
N GLY A 157 9.11 -7.74 19.87
CA GLY A 157 9.09 -8.00 18.45
C GLY A 157 9.65 -9.37 18.10
N TYR A 158 8.96 -10.06 17.20
CA TYR A 158 9.27 -11.40 16.72
C TYR A 158 9.50 -11.38 15.20
N GLY A 159 10.42 -12.23 14.73
CA GLY A 159 10.62 -12.51 13.31
C GLY A 159 9.57 -13.48 12.74
N GLU A 160 9.76 -13.86 11.49
CA GLU A 160 8.90 -14.77 10.71
C GLU A 160 8.78 -16.17 11.32
N ASN A 161 9.76 -16.56 12.12
CA ASN A 161 9.86 -17.86 12.78
C ASN A 161 9.33 -17.86 14.23
N PHE A 162 8.61 -16.79 14.63
CA PHE A 162 8.10 -16.58 15.99
C PHE A 162 9.17 -16.51 17.08
N ARG A 163 10.43 -16.25 16.72
CA ARG A 163 11.49 -15.98 17.71
C ARG A 163 11.60 -14.48 17.96
N PRO A 164 11.80 -14.06 19.22
CA PRO A 164 12.10 -12.67 19.52
C PRO A 164 13.35 -12.24 18.74
N HIS A 165 13.30 -11.04 18.16
CA HIS A 165 14.50 -10.42 17.61
C HIS A 165 15.52 -10.19 18.73
N ASP A 166 16.77 -10.57 18.49
CA ASP A 166 17.84 -10.33 19.44
C ASP A 166 18.41 -8.92 19.30
N GLN A 167 19.28 -8.54 20.24
CA GLN A 167 19.91 -7.22 20.23
C GLN A 167 20.83 -7.02 19.01
N ALA A 168 21.49 -8.09 18.55
CA ALA A 168 22.37 -8.04 17.39
C ALA A 168 21.61 -7.76 16.09
N TRP A 169 20.36 -8.22 15.97
CA TRP A 169 19.49 -7.95 14.83
C TRP A 169 19.29 -6.44 14.64
N ILE A 170 18.84 -5.73 15.69
CA ILE A 170 18.55 -4.29 15.58
C ILE A 170 19.84 -3.47 15.45
N GLU A 171 20.95 -3.89 16.07
CA GLU A 171 22.24 -3.23 15.96
C GLU A 171 22.84 -3.31 14.54
N ARG A 172 22.73 -4.47 13.88
CA ARG A 172 23.17 -4.63 12.48
C ARG A 172 22.36 -3.72 11.54
N ILE A 173 21.05 -3.66 11.72
CA ILE A 173 20.18 -2.77 10.95
C ILE A 173 20.58 -1.32 11.17
N ALA A 174 20.73 -0.89 12.43
CA ALA A 174 21.10 0.48 12.78
C ALA A 174 22.46 0.89 12.18
N ALA A 175 23.46 -0.02 12.22
CA ALA A 175 24.76 0.20 11.59
C ALA A 175 24.64 0.35 10.06
N ASN A 176 23.76 -0.43 9.42
CA ASN A 176 23.53 -0.35 7.97
C ASN A 176 22.81 0.95 7.55
N MET A 177 22.01 1.57 8.42
CA MET A 177 21.23 2.78 8.10
C MET A 177 22.06 4.06 7.93
N ARG A 178 23.34 4.07 8.34
CA ARG A 178 24.25 5.24 8.26
C ARG A 178 23.65 6.54 8.86
N ILE A 179 22.91 6.42 9.96
CA ILE A 179 22.16 7.53 10.58
C ILE A 179 23.06 8.71 10.96
N ASP A 180 24.28 8.45 11.43
CA ASP A 180 25.24 9.50 11.79
C ASP A 180 25.69 10.32 10.58
N ALA A 181 25.87 9.68 9.42
CA ALA A 181 26.21 10.38 8.18
C ALA A 181 25.05 11.28 7.72
N LEU A 182 23.81 10.81 7.87
CA LEU A 182 22.61 11.61 7.59
C LEU A 182 22.50 12.82 8.53
N ALA A 183 22.78 12.64 9.82
CA ALA A 183 22.78 13.72 10.81
C ALA A 183 23.89 14.76 10.53
N ALA A 184 25.08 14.30 10.12
CA ALA A 184 26.21 15.15 9.80
C ALA A 184 26.01 15.98 8.52
N ALA A 185 25.14 15.53 7.61
CA ALA A 185 24.85 16.22 6.35
C ALA A 185 24.10 17.56 6.48
N ARG A 186 23.97 18.13 7.71
CA ARG A 186 23.42 19.45 8.09
C ARG A 186 22.45 20.05 7.05
N GLY A 187 21.17 19.72 7.20
CA GLY A 187 20.10 20.30 6.39
C GLY A 187 20.31 20.03 4.90
N ALA A 188 20.06 18.79 4.47
CA ALA A 188 20.21 18.38 3.08
C ALA A 188 19.45 19.37 2.18
N ARG A 189 20.20 20.28 1.56
CA ARG A 189 19.70 21.16 0.51
C ARG A 189 19.12 20.27 -0.57
N PHE A 190 18.06 20.72 -1.19
CA PHE A 190 17.50 19.99 -2.31
C PHE A 190 18.57 19.82 -3.42
N GLU A 191 18.82 18.57 -3.80
CA GLU A 191 19.72 18.20 -4.88
C GLU A 191 18.90 17.59 -6.03
N PRO A 192 18.80 18.24 -7.20
CA PRO A 192 18.00 17.76 -8.32
C PRO A 192 18.36 16.34 -8.79
N ALA A 193 19.60 15.90 -8.54
CA ALA A 193 20.12 14.57 -8.89
C ALA A 193 19.60 13.44 -7.98
N ARG A 194 19.00 13.77 -6.82
CA ARG A 194 18.42 12.79 -5.88
C ARG A 194 16.96 12.47 -6.16
N ARG A 195 16.37 13.09 -7.17
CA ARG A 195 15.04 12.72 -7.65
C ARG A 195 15.10 11.34 -8.29
N ALA A 196 14.12 10.52 -7.98
CA ALA A 196 13.96 9.21 -8.58
C ALA A 196 12.47 8.95 -8.83
N ILE A 197 12.18 7.83 -9.47
CA ILE A 197 10.82 7.31 -9.67
C ILE A 197 10.82 5.81 -9.43
N THR A 198 9.73 5.27 -8.88
CA THR A 198 9.58 3.82 -8.75
C THR A 198 9.35 3.18 -10.12
N VAL A 199 10.02 2.05 -10.38
CA VAL A 199 9.90 1.26 -11.62
C VAL A 199 9.25 -0.10 -11.39
N ASP A 200 8.90 -0.41 -10.14
CA ASP A 200 8.08 -1.55 -9.72
C ASP A 200 7.30 -1.16 -8.44
N ASN A 201 6.46 -2.06 -7.94
CA ASN A 201 5.86 -1.94 -6.62
C ASN A 201 6.95 -2.05 -5.56
N ALA A 202 7.07 -1.03 -4.72
CA ALA A 202 8.13 -0.94 -3.72
C ALA A 202 7.53 -0.94 -2.31
N PRO A 203 7.65 -2.05 -1.55
CA PRO A 203 7.32 -2.06 -0.13
C PRO A 203 8.09 -0.97 0.60
N LEU A 204 7.36 -0.07 1.24
CA LEU A 204 7.87 1.02 2.05
C LEU A 204 7.95 0.55 3.50
N ARG A 205 9.17 0.52 4.02
CA ARG A 205 9.54 -0.09 5.30
C ARG A 205 9.98 0.95 6.31
N ASP A 206 9.74 0.69 7.58
CA ASP A 206 10.28 1.53 8.66
C ASP A 206 11.78 1.32 8.90
N LEU A 207 12.29 0.11 8.65
CA LEU A 207 13.70 -0.27 8.73
C LEU A 207 14.14 -0.96 7.42
N PRO A 208 15.43 -0.84 7.02
CA PRO A 208 15.95 -1.46 5.79
C PRO A 208 16.21 -2.96 5.97
N THR A 209 15.14 -3.74 6.11
CA THR A 209 15.17 -5.19 6.21
C THR A 209 13.90 -5.81 5.61
N ASP A 210 14.06 -7.01 5.06
CA ASP A 210 12.96 -7.88 4.64
C ASP A 210 12.38 -8.69 5.80
N ASP A 211 13.08 -8.75 6.93
CA ASP A 211 12.57 -9.42 8.13
C ASP A 211 11.30 -8.71 8.62
N PRO A 212 10.24 -9.46 8.99
CA PRO A 212 9.08 -8.87 9.62
C PRO A 212 9.35 -8.56 11.09
N HIS A 213 8.54 -7.68 11.66
CA HIS A 213 8.46 -7.47 13.09
C HIS A 213 7.01 -7.65 13.55
N PHE A 214 6.68 -8.78 14.12
CA PHE A 214 5.36 -9.05 14.70
C PHE A 214 5.37 -8.84 16.21
N TYR A 215 4.26 -8.42 16.80
CA TYR A 215 4.04 -8.69 18.23
C TYR A 215 3.57 -10.14 18.40
N ASP A 216 3.47 -10.57 19.66
CA ASP A 216 3.08 -11.94 20.01
C ASP A 216 1.74 -12.33 19.37
N PHE A 217 1.73 -13.43 18.61
CA PHE A 217 0.54 -13.95 17.93
C PHE A 217 -0.57 -14.43 18.88
N GLN A 218 -0.27 -14.57 20.17
CA GLN A 218 -1.26 -14.84 21.21
C GLN A 218 -2.07 -13.59 21.59
N LEU A 219 -1.66 -12.40 21.11
CA LEU A 219 -2.42 -11.17 21.28
C LEU A 219 -3.44 -11.01 20.14
N PRO A 220 -4.70 -10.61 20.44
CA PRO A 220 -5.71 -10.41 19.42
C PRO A 220 -5.33 -9.32 18.42
N GLY A 221 -5.27 -9.68 17.13
CA GLY A 221 -4.90 -8.74 16.06
C GLY A 221 -3.40 -8.47 15.96
N GLU A 222 -2.56 -9.34 16.52
CA GLU A 222 -1.10 -9.30 16.38
C GLU A 222 -0.61 -10.60 15.72
N GLY A 223 0.69 -10.70 15.45
CA GLY A 223 1.24 -11.78 14.63
C GLY A 223 1.01 -11.54 13.14
N TYR A 224 1.22 -12.56 12.31
CA TYR A 224 0.89 -12.47 10.90
C TYR A 224 -0.61 -12.15 10.70
N PRO A 225 -0.98 -11.20 9.81
CA PRO A 225 -0.15 -10.50 8.82
C PRO A 225 0.36 -9.11 9.25
N PHE A 226 0.28 -8.74 10.52
CA PHE A 226 0.58 -7.40 11.05
C PHE A 226 2.07 -7.13 11.24
N ASP A 227 2.80 -7.08 10.13
CA ASP A 227 4.20 -6.70 10.16
C ASP A 227 4.32 -5.21 10.51
N ASN A 228 4.80 -4.92 11.72
CA ASN A 228 4.88 -3.56 12.26
C ASN A 228 5.86 -2.67 11.50
N LEU A 229 6.79 -3.27 10.75
CA LEU A 229 7.74 -2.53 9.91
C LEU A 229 7.15 -2.18 8.54
N GLN A 230 5.98 -2.73 8.17
CA GLN A 230 5.30 -2.47 6.90
C GLN A 230 4.49 -1.18 6.97
N VAL A 231 4.92 -0.15 6.26
CA VAL A 231 4.26 1.17 6.24
C VAL A 231 3.22 1.24 5.12
N SER A 232 3.65 0.93 3.89
CA SER A 232 2.87 1.07 2.66
C SER A 232 3.54 0.30 1.53
N ALA A 233 2.93 0.27 0.35
CA ALA A 233 3.65 0.00 -0.90
C ALA A 233 3.56 1.23 -1.80
N LEU A 234 4.71 1.74 -2.25
CA LEU A 234 4.73 2.72 -3.33
C LEU A 234 4.41 1.99 -4.62
N ARG A 235 3.43 2.48 -5.37
CA ARG A 235 3.07 1.92 -6.67
C ARG A 235 4.16 2.24 -7.70
N PRO A 236 4.23 1.52 -8.83
CA PRO A 236 5.08 1.91 -9.95
C PRO A 236 4.74 3.33 -10.40
N ALA A 237 5.73 4.03 -10.97
CA ALA A 237 5.59 5.41 -11.44
C ALA A 237 5.31 6.47 -10.36
N THR A 238 5.52 6.14 -9.08
CA THR A 238 5.49 7.12 -7.98
C THR A 238 6.80 7.90 -7.95
N PRO A 239 6.79 9.23 -8.09
CA PRO A 239 7.98 10.07 -7.96
C PRO A 239 8.45 10.07 -6.51
N VAL A 240 9.76 10.00 -6.27
CA VAL A 240 10.35 10.02 -4.94
C VAL A 240 11.61 10.89 -4.87
N TYR A 241 12.03 11.21 -3.66
CA TYR A 241 13.32 11.85 -3.38
C TYR A 241 14.18 10.95 -2.50
N ARG A 242 15.41 10.68 -2.93
CA ARG A 242 16.38 9.87 -2.19
C ARG A 242 17.02 10.70 -1.08
N VAL A 243 16.76 10.33 0.16
CA VAL A 243 17.30 11.04 1.34
C VAL A 243 18.64 10.46 1.76
N SER A 244 18.70 9.13 1.89
CA SER A 244 19.87 8.37 2.32
C SER A 244 19.87 6.99 1.69
N GLU A 245 21.01 6.31 1.77
CA GLU A 245 21.22 4.96 1.28
C GLU A 245 21.89 4.14 2.38
N SER A 246 21.53 2.86 2.49
CA SER A 246 22.16 1.94 3.42
C SER A 246 23.65 1.73 3.06
N ALA A 247 24.46 1.26 4.02
CA ALA A 247 25.88 1.04 3.80
C ALA A 247 26.16 -0.02 2.73
N ASP A 248 25.30 -1.03 2.64
CA ASP A 248 25.34 -2.08 1.62
C ASP A 248 24.66 -1.71 0.28
N ARG A 249 24.05 -0.51 0.18
CA ARG A 249 23.33 0.00 -1.00
C ARG A 249 22.06 -0.76 -1.40
N GLN A 250 21.66 -1.78 -0.64
CA GLN A 250 20.44 -2.54 -0.93
C GLN A 250 19.18 -1.71 -0.72
N TRP A 251 19.23 -0.72 0.18
CA TRP A 251 18.09 0.07 0.59
C TRP A 251 18.31 1.57 0.42
N THR A 252 17.26 2.26 0.02
CA THR A 252 17.23 3.72 -0.06
C THR A 252 16.11 4.26 0.82
N TYR A 253 16.41 5.21 1.70
CA TYR A 253 15.40 5.96 2.44
C TYR A 253 14.85 7.07 1.54
N VAL A 254 13.54 7.08 1.31
CA VAL A 254 12.88 7.98 0.37
C VAL A 254 11.80 8.81 1.02
N LEU A 255 11.61 10.03 0.50
CA LEU A 255 10.36 10.79 0.64
C LEU A 255 9.49 10.52 -0.59
N ALA A 256 8.23 10.16 -0.37
CA ALA A 256 7.23 9.94 -1.40
C ALA A 256 6.00 10.84 -1.15
N PRO A 257 5.07 10.98 -2.12
CA PRO A 257 3.86 11.80 -1.95
C PRO A 257 3.00 11.33 -0.78
N GLU A 258 3.03 10.05 -0.42
CA GLU A 258 2.19 9.47 0.63
C GLU A 258 2.83 9.27 1.99
N ALA A 259 4.15 9.08 2.06
CA ALA A 259 4.88 8.70 3.26
C ALA A 259 6.40 8.78 3.04
N GLU A 260 7.17 8.45 4.07
CA GLU A 260 8.61 8.24 4.00
C GLU A 260 9.00 6.87 4.57
N GLY A 261 10.10 6.31 4.10
CA GLY A 261 10.53 4.97 4.52
C GLY A 261 11.66 4.42 3.66
N TRP A 262 12.10 3.21 3.98
CA TRP A 262 13.09 2.45 3.22
C TRP A 262 12.42 1.63 2.12
N VAL A 263 12.99 1.64 0.94
CA VAL A 263 12.63 0.76 -0.18
C VAL A 263 13.88 0.06 -0.70
N HIS A 264 13.71 -1.10 -1.34
CA HIS A 264 14.78 -1.74 -2.10
C HIS A 264 15.26 -0.81 -3.23
N SER A 265 16.56 -0.54 -3.30
CA SER A 265 17.15 0.38 -4.27
C SER A 265 16.89 -0.04 -5.73
N THR A 266 16.72 -1.35 -5.99
CA THR A 266 16.40 -1.92 -7.31
C THR A 266 15.02 -1.53 -7.83
N THR A 267 14.13 -1.06 -6.95
CA THR A 267 12.78 -0.61 -7.33
C THR A 267 12.76 0.85 -7.80
N LEU A 268 13.91 1.54 -7.78
CA LEU A 268 14.05 2.95 -8.13
C LEU A 268 14.86 3.13 -9.41
N ALA A 269 14.56 4.20 -10.15
CA ALA A 269 15.40 4.70 -11.21
C ALA A 269 15.67 6.20 -11.04
N ASP A 270 16.90 6.63 -11.28
CA ASP A 270 17.33 8.02 -11.13
C ASP A 270 16.64 8.91 -12.18
N ALA A 271 15.98 9.97 -11.72
CA ALA A 271 15.16 10.85 -12.54
C ALA A 271 15.90 12.18 -12.79
N ASP A 272 16.63 12.22 -13.91
CA ASP A 272 17.37 13.42 -14.30
C ASP A 272 16.43 14.60 -14.64
N PRO A 273 16.95 15.84 -14.75
CA PRO A 273 16.11 17.00 -15.07
C PRO A 273 15.34 16.89 -16.39
N ALA A 274 15.85 16.18 -17.40
CA ALA A 274 15.17 16.02 -18.67
C ALA A 274 13.99 15.05 -18.56
N PHE A 275 14.21 13.90 -17.89
CA PHE A 275 13.16 12.94 -17.56
C PHE A 275 12.07 13.60 -16.73
N VAL A 276 12.41 14.32 -15.65
CA VAL A 276 11.43 14.99 -14.79
C VAL A 276 10.57 15.98 -15.58
N ARG A 277 11.16 16.79 -16.48
CA ARG A 277 10.39 17.70 -17.34
C ARG A 277 9.45 16.94 -18.26
N GLN A 278 9.94 15.90 -18.94
CA GLN A 278 9.14 15.10 -19.87
C GLN A 278 7.99 14.40 -19.15
N TRP A 279 8.27 13.73 -18.04
CA TRP A 279 7.32 12.96 -17.25
C TRP A 279 6.22 13.87 -16.68
N ARG A 280 6.62 15.00 -16.07
CA ARG A 280 5.70 16.00 -15.53
C ARG A 280 4.78 16.55 -16.63
N ALA A 281 5.32 16.91 -17.79
CA ALA A 281 4.52 17.43 -18.90
C ALA A 281 3.51 16.38 -19.40
N ALA A 282 3.94 15.13 -19.57
CA ALA A 282 3.08 14.06 -20.03
C ALA A 282 1.96 13.74 -19.02
N LEU A 283 2.29 13.68 -17.72
CA LEU A 283 1.34 13.38 -16.66
C LEU A 283 0.30 14.51 -16.48
N ARG A 284 0.72 15.78 -16.58
CA ARG A 284 -0.20 16.93 -16.56
C ARG A 284 -1.13 16.94 -17.77
N ALA A 285 -0.62 16.57 -18.94
CA ALA A 285 -1.41 16.62 -20.17
C ALA A 285 -2.55 15.59 -20.16
N ARG A 286 -2.26 14.34 -19.76
CA ARG A 286 -3.23 13.25 -19.70
C ARG A 286 -2.84 12.22 -18.64
N PRO A 287 -3.20 12.45 -17.36
CA PRO A 287 -3.06 11.41 -16.35
C PRO A 287 -4.10 10.32 -16.60
N ALA A 288 -3.75 9.08 -16.31
CA ALA A 288 -4.60 7.92 -16.48
C ALA A 288 -4.34 6.88 -15.38
N ALA A 289 -5.35 6.06 -15.09
CA ALA A 289 -5.28 5.03 -14.05
C ALA A 289 -5.85 3.71 -14.55
N PRO A 290 -5.19 2.56 -14.28
CA PRO A 290 -5.78 1.24 -14.52
C PRO A 290 -7.11 1.08 -13.78
N LEU A 291 -8.04 0.32 -14.36
CA LEU A 291 -9.38 0.08 -13.79
C LEU A 291 -9.57 -1.33 -13.23
N ALA A 292 -8.63 -2.23 -13.47
CA ALA A 292 -8.61 -3.56 -12.88
C ALA A 292 -7.84 -3.56 -11.56
N ALA A 293 -8.02 -4.63 -10.78
CA ALA A 293 -7.43 -4.78 -9.46
C ALA A 293 -5.89 -4.77 -9.52
N SER A 294 -5.34 -5.32 -10.61
CA SER A 294 -3.95 -5.17 -11.03
C SER A 294 -3.84 -5.46 -12.53
N VAL A 295 -3.07 -4.65 -13.26
CA VAL A 295 -2.83 -4.83 -14.70
C VAL A 295 -1.35 -5.11 -14.94
N ALA A 296 -1.01 -6.25 -15.55
CA ALA A 296 0.35 -6.53 -15.97
C ALA A 296 0.73 -5.67 -17.19
N LEU A 297 1.77 -4.85 -17.06
CA LEU A 297 2.19 -3.95 -18.12
C LEU A 297 3.51 -4.43 -18.72
N SER A 298 3.47 -4.74 -20.01
CA SER A 298 4.64 -5.04 -20.84
C SER A 298 4.88 -3.91 -21.82
N ASP A 299 6.16 -3.62 -22.12
CA ASP A 299 6.48 -2.62 -23.12
C ASP A 299 6.18 -3.10 -24.55
N GLU A 300 6.26 -2.20 -25.54
CA GLU A 300 6.04 -2.54 -26.96
C GLU A 300 7.05 -3.58 -27.52
N ALA A 301 8.13 -3.89 -26.79
CA ALA A 301 9.05 -4.99 -27.12
C ALA A 301 8.64 -6.33 -26.47
N GLY A 302 7.47 -6.39 -25.83
CA GLY A 302 6.94 -7.58 -25.17
C GLY A 302 7.58 -7.91 -23.82
N ARG A 303 8.40 -7.02 -23.26
CA ARG A 303 9.02 -7.26 -21.95
C ARG A 303 8.11 -6.77 -20.84
N PHE A 304 7.76 -7.68 -19.93
CA PHE A 304 7.11 -7.33 -18.67
C PHE A 304 7.92 -6.27 -17.92
N ARG A 305 7.25 -5.23 -17.43
CA ARG A 305 7.86 -4.14 -16.68
C ARG A 305 7.42 -4.17 -15.23
N PHE A 306 6.12 -4.11 -14.97
CA PHE A 306 5.56 -4.19 -13.63
C PHE A 306 4.07 -4.51 -13.69
N ALA A 307 3.52 -4.95 -12.56
CA ALA A 307 2.09 -5.01 -12.34
C ALA A 307 1.61 -3.68 -11.76
N ALA A 308 0.63 -3.04 -12.39
CA ALA A 308 0.06 -1.78 -11.95
C ALA A 308 -1.23 -2.04 -11.16
N PRO A 309 -1.19 -2.05 -9.81
CA PRO A 309 -2.41 -2.15 -9.01
C PRO A 309 -3.32 -0.95 -9.24
N LEU A 310 -4.62 -1.12 -8.95
CA LEU A 310 -5.54 0.02 -8.90
C LEU A 310 -4.98 1.13 -8.00
N GLY A 311 -5.12 2.38 -8.45
CA GLY A 311 -4.46 3.54 -7.85
C GLY A 311 -3.08 3.87 -8.43
N THR A 312 -2.59 3.13 -9.44
CA THR A 312 -1.38 3.53 -10.18
C THR A 312 -1.70 4.70 -11.13
N LEU A 313 -0.85 5.72 -11.16
CA LEU A 313 -1.04 6.91 -11.99
C LEU A 313 0.02 6.96 -13.10
N LEU A 314 -0.41 6.93 -14.36
CA LEU A 314 0.48 6.89 -15.53
C LEU A 314 0.12 8.00 -16.53
N PRO A 315 1.09 8.54 -17.30
CA PRO A 315 0.78 9.37 -18.45
C PRO A 315 0.20 8.54 -19.61
N MET A 316 -0.85 9.04 -20.25
CA MET A 316 -1.48 8.43 -21.42
C MET A 316 -1.34 9.29 -22.67
N LEU A 317 -0.97 8.68 -23.79
CA LEU A 317 -0.89 9.35 -25.10
C LEU A 317 -2.28 9.53 -25.70
N ALA A 318 -2.37 10.33 -26.77
CA ALA A 318 -3.65 10.57 -27.44
C ALA A 318 -4.07 9.27 -28.11
N ALA A 319 -5.27 8.78 -27.80
CA ALA A 319 -5.90 7.78 -28.64
C ALA A 319 -6.40 8.46 -29.91
N SER A 320 -6.33 7.76 -31.04
CA SER A 320 -7.10 8.14 -32.21
C SER A 320 -8.57 7.78 -31.93
N SER A 321 -9.51 8.57 -32.42
CA SER A 321 -10.94 8.26 -32.25
C SER A 321 -11.27 6.88 -32.81
N GLY A 322 -11.80 5.97 -31.98
CA GLY A 322 -12.17 4.61 -32.37
C GLY A 322 -11.11 3.53 -32.08
N ASP A 323 -9.95 3.89 -31.51
CA ASP A 323 -8.93 2.91 -31.11
C ASP A 323 -9.43 2.07 -29.92
N ALA A 324 -9.42 0.74 -30.07
CA ALA A 324 -9.71 -0.20 -28.99
C ALA A 324 -8.57 -0.30 -27.94
N THR A 325 -7.45 0.39 -28.18
CA THR A 325 -6.26 0.37 -27.34
C THR A 325 -5.85 1.75 -26.88
N ALA A 326 -5.43 1.87 -25.63
CA ALA A 326 -4.76 3.06 -25.11
C ALA A 326 -3.25 2.82 -25.02
N THR A 327 -2.46 3.87 -25.23
CA THR A 327 -1.00 3.83 -25.03
C THR A 327 -0.61 4.64 -23.81
N VAL A 328 0.11 4.02 -22.88
CA VAL A 328 0.67 4.67 -21.68
C VAL A 328 2.18 4.72 -21.71
N LEU A 329 2.73 5.64 -20.92
CA LEU A 329 4.16 5.76 -20.66
C LEU A 329 4.49 5.00 -19.37
N LEU A 330 5.53 4.18 -19.42
CA LEU A 330 6.08 3.44 -18.29
C LEU A 330 7.47 3.99 -17.95
N PRO A 331 7.79 4.25 -16.67
CA PRO A 331 9.17 4.45 -16.25
C PRO A 331 9.87 3.10 -16.12
N VAL A 332 11.09 3.00 -16.63
CA VAL A 332 11.91 1.79 -16.58
C VAL A 332 13.34 2.20 -16.23
N ALA A 333 14.05 1.41 -15.42
CA ALA A 333 15.48 1.60 -15.20
C ALA A 333 16.26 1.07 -16.41
N ASP A 334 17.17 1.87 -16.97
CA ASP A 334 18.17 1.37 -17.90
C ASP A 334 19.31 0.63 -17.17
N ALA A 335 20.32 0.18 -17.93
CA ALA A 335 21.45 -0.58 -17.38
C ALA A 335 22.30 0.22 -16.38
N ASP A 336 22.23 1.55 -16.41
CA ASP A 336 22.93 2.45 -15.48
C ASP A 336 22.03 2.88 -14.31
N GLY A 337 20.80 2.36 -14.23
CA GLY A 337 19.82 2.73 -13.21
C GLY A 337 19.11 4.07 -13.47
N ARG A 338 19.24 4.67 -14.66
CA ARG A 338 18.55 5.92 -15.01
C ARG A 338 17.13 5.63 -15.50
N ALA A 339 16.21 6.52 -15.15
CA ALA A 339 14.83 6.43 -15.59
C ALA A 339 14.73 6.74 -17.09
N VAL A 340 14.18 5.80 -17.85
CA VAL A 340 13.85 5.97 -19.26
C VAL A 340 12.38 5.66 -19.49
N VAL A 341 11.77 6.33 -20.47
CA VAL A 341 10.38 6.09 -20.83
C VAL A 341 10.28 4.92 -21.81
N ARG A 342 9.35 4.01 -21.55
CA ARG A 342 8.85 3.01 -22.51
C ARG A 342 7.36 3.19 -22.72
N ARG A 343 6.84 2.62 -23.81
CA ARG A 343 5.41 2.63 -24.12
C ARG A 343 4.84 1.25 -23.85
N ALA A 344 3.60 1.21 -23.39
CA ALA A 344 2.80 0.01 -23.30
C ALA A 344 1.42 0.26 -23.90
N ARG A 345 0.84 -0.77 -24.51
CA ARG A 345 -0.53 -0.74 -25.03
C ARG A 345 -1.40 -1.67 -24.20
N LEU A 346 -2.60 -1.20 -23.89
CA LEU A 346 -3.60 -1.95 -23.16
C LEU A 346 -4.98 -1.68 -23.76
N ALA A 347 -5.95 -2.55 -23.47
CA ALA A 347 -7.32 -2.32 -23.90
C ALA A 347 -7.83 -1.00 -23.32
N ALA A 348 -8.53 -0.21 -24.13
CA ALA A 348 -9.11 1.06 -23.69
C ALA A 348 -10.10 0.88 -22.53
N ALA A 349 -10.67 -0.32 -22.37
CA ALA A 349 -11.53 -0.67 -21.25
C ALA A 349 -10.79 -0.83 -19.92
N ASP A 350 -9.49 -1.10 -19.92
CA ASP A 350 -8.70 -1.42 -18.71
C ASP A 350 -8.05 -0.18 -18.08
N ILE A 351 -8.23 1.00 -18.67
CA ILE A 351 -7.64 2.25 -18.23
C ILE A 351 -8.58 3.42 -18.51
N ALA A 352 -8.64 4.38 -17.59
CA ALA A 352 -9.35 5.63 -17.80
C ALA A 352 -8.40 6.82 -17.71
N ALA A 353 -8.72 7.88 -18.46
CA ALA A 353 -8.21 9.20 -18.13
C ALA A 353 -8.66 9.60 -16.71
N VAL A 354 -7.82 10.33 -16.01
CA VAL A 354 -8.12 10.87 -14.68
C VAL A 354 -8.48 12.37 -14.83
N PRO A 355 -9.60 12.84 -14.28
CA PRO A 355 -10.58 12.06 -13.55
C PRO A 355 -11.46 11.23 -14.51
N TRP A 356 -11.78 10.01 -14.10
CA TRP A 356 -12.89 9.25 -14.65
C TRP A 356 -14.19 9.83 -14.07
N PRO A 357 -15.30 9.93 -14.83
CA PRO A 357 -16.55 10.50 -14.30
C PRO A 357 -16.98 9.80 -13.00
N ALA A 358 -17.22 10.56 -11.93
CA ALA A 358 -17.68 9.99 -10.68
C ALA A 358 -19.18 9.68 -10.79
N THR A 359 -19.52 8.46 -11.20
CA THR A 359 -20.90 7.96 -11.30
C THR A 359 -21.08 6.71 -10.45
N ARG A 360 -22.32 6.38 -10.08
CA ARG A 360 -22.60 5.15 -9.33
C ARG A 360 -22.10 3.91 -10.09
N ALA A 361 -22.27 3.88 -11.42
CA ALA A 361 -21.77 2.79 -12.27
C ALA A 361 -20.26 2.58 -12.14
N HIS A 362 -19.50 3.68 -12.18
CA HIS A 362 -18.05 3.63 -12.13
C HIS A 362 -17.54 3.24 -10.74
N PHE A 363 -18.18 3.74 -9.67
CA PHE A 363 -17.91 3.27 -8.32
C PHE A 363 -18.22 1.78 -8.16
N ALA A 364 -19.40 1.33 -8.58
CA ALA A 364 -19.80 -0.08 -8.51
C ALA A 364 -18.80 -0.99 -9.24
N ARG A 365 -18.31 -0.58 -10.41
CA ARG A 365 -17.28 -1.33 -11.15
C ARG A 365 -15.98 -1.48 -10.36
N LEU A 366 -15.46 -0.38 -9.81
CA LEU A 366 -14.20 -0.41 -9.06
C LEU A 366 -14.34 -1.15 -7.73
N ILE A 367 -15.45 -0.95 -7.02
CA ILE A 367 -15.77 -1.70 -5.79
C ILE A 367 -15.88 -3.19 -6.11
N GLY A 368 -16.59 -3.59 -7.17
CA GLY A 368 -16.71 -5.01 -7.56
C GLY A 368 -15.38 -5.64 -7.97
N THR A 369 -14.42 -4.83 -8.44
CA THR A 369 -13.06 -5.29 -8.77
C THR A 369 -12.20 -5.55 -7.54
N LEU A 370 -12.50 -4.90 -6.42
CA LEU A 370 -11.71 -4.97 -5.19
C LEU A 370 -12.39 -5.82 -4.09
N ALA A 371 -13.71 -5.91 -4.09
CA ALA A 371 -14.46 -6.75 -3.16
C ALA A 371 -14.00 -8.22 -3.26
N GLY A 372 -13.96 -8.90 -2.12
CA GLY A 372 -13.42 -10.26 -1.97
C GLY A 372 -11.90 -10.34 -1.91
N ARG A 373 -11.15 -9.27 -2.24
CA ARG A 373 -9.68 -9.31 -2.15
C ARG A 373 -9.22 -9.32 -0.70
N PRO A 374 -8.19 -10.11 -0.35
CA PRO A 374 -7.64 -10.15 1.00
C PRO A 374 -7.24 -8.79 1.56
N TYR A 375 -7.31 -8.67 2.88
CA TYR A 375 -6.72 -7.57 3.64
C TYR A 375 -5.20 -7.71 3.69
N GLY A 376 -4.47 -6.64 3.38
CA GLY A 376 -3.02 -6.57 3.47
C GLY A 376 -2.56 -5.39 4.31
N TRP A 377 -2.16 -5.65 5.56
CA TRP A 377 -1.61 -4.64 6.46
C TRP A 377 -0.46 -3.88 5.79
N GLY A 378 -0.56 -2.56 5.70
CA GLY A 378 0.52 -1.76 5.12
C GLY A 378 0.78 -2.07 3.63
N ASN A 379 -0.19 -2.62 2.91
CA ASN A 379 -0.05 -3.21 1.57
C ASN A 379 0.76 -4.52 1.46
N ALA A 380 0.90 -5.27 2.55
CA ALA A 380 1.55 -6.57 2.53
C ALA A 380 0.98 -7.48 1.41
N ASN A 381 1.87 -8.21 0.74
CA ASN A 381 1.56 -9.11 -0.38
C ASN A 381 0.83 -8.46 -1.57
N GLY A 382 0.91 -7.14 -1.73
CA GLY A 382 0.25 -6.41 -2.82
C GLY A 382 -1.27 -6.26 -2.66
N TYR A 383 -1.79 -6.55 -1.46
CA TYR A 383 -3.17 -6.24 -1.08
C TYR A 383 -3.27 -4.85 -0.46
N ASN A 384 -4.47 -4.41 -0.11
CA ASN A 384 -4.69 -3.12 0.54
C ASN A 384 -5.12 -3.33 2.01
N ASP A 385 -4.78 -2.38 2.86
CA ASP A 385 -5.50 -2.15 4.12
C ASP A 385 -6.67 -1.18 3.90
N CYS A 386 -7.41 -0.86 4.96
CA CYS A 386 -8.60 0.00 4.89
C CYS A 386 -8.36 1.35 4.21
N SER A 387 -7.25 2.02 4.52
CA SER A 387 -6.93 3.35 4.00
C SER A 387 -6.28 3.31 2.61
N ALA A 388 -5.46 2.29 2.32
CA ALA A 388 -4.92 2.05 0.99
C ALA A 388 -6.00 1.64 -0.02
N GLU A 389 -7.05 0.97 0.46
CA GLU A 389 -8.22 0.58 -0.31
C GLU A 389 -8.95 1.82 -0.86
N LEU A 390 -9.29 2.76 0.02
CA LEU A 390 -9.95 4.00 -0.38
C LEU A 390 -9.09 4.87 -1.30
N ARG A 391 -7.77 4.92 -1.07
CA ARG A 391 -6.84 5.59 -2.00
C ARG A 391 -6.87 4.97 -3.39
N SER A 392 -6.85 3.65 -3.46
CA SER A 392 -6.91 2.92 -4.75
C SER A 392 -8.21 3.23 -5.47
N LEU A 393 -9.33 3.13 -4.74
CA LEU A 393 -10.67 3.33 -5.26
C LEU A 393 -10.90 4.76 -5.76
N LEU A 394 -10.40 5.77 -5.04
CA LEU A 394 -10.73 7.17 -5.32
C LEU A 394 -9.79 7.87 -6.30
N LEU A 395 -8.58 7.36 -6.49
CA LEU A 395 -7.59 7.96 -7.39
C LEU A 395 -8.06 8.06 -8.86
N PRO A 396 -8.73 7.05 -9.47
CA PRO A 396 -9.27 7.19 -10.81
C PRO A 396 -10.23 8.37 -10.98
N PHE A 397 -10.96 8.76 -9.92
CA PHE A 397 -11.87 9.92 -9.93
C PHE A 397 -11.14 11.26 -9.73
N GLY A 398 -9.80 11.25 -9.65
CA GLY A 398 -8.95 12.41 -9.46
C GLY A 398 -8.64 12.73 -8.00
N LEU A 399 -9.18 11.99 -7.03
CA LEU A 399 -9.02 12.29 -5.61
C LEU A 399 -7.70 11.75 -5.06
N TRP A 400 -6.90 12.64 -4.49
CA TRP A 400 -5.79 12.26 -3.61
C TRP A 400 -6.26 12.19 -2.16
N LEU A 401 -5.87 11.12 -1.46
CA LEU A 401 -6.09 10.96 -0.03
C LEU A 401 -4.76 10.69 0.67
N PRO A 402 -4.50 11.19 1.89
CA PRO A 402 -3.37 10.78 2.74
C PRO A 402 -3.30 9.27 2.98
N ARG A 403 -2.12 8.77 3.39
CA ARG A 403 -1.89 7.33 3.58
C ARG A 403 -2.67 6.73 4.74
N HIS A 404 -2.75 7.46 5.86
CA HIS A 404 -3.30 6.97 7.11
C HIS A 404 -4.78 7.38 7.28
N SER A 405 -5.58 6.48 7.84
CA SER A 405 -7.05 6.60 7.98
C SER A 405 -7.50 7.90 8.66
N SER A 406 -6.88 8.30 9.78
CA SER A 406 -7.22 9.54 10.49
C SER A 406 -7.00 10.78 9.62
N ALA A 407 -5.83 10.88 8.99
CA ALA A 407 -5.47 11.98 8.10
C ALA A 407 -6.38 12.07 6.86
N GLN A 408 -6.98 10.95 6.42
CA GLN A 408 -7.93 10.97 5.30
C GLN A 408 -9.21 11.74 5.63
N VAL A 409 -9.69 11.66 6.87
CA VAL A 409 -10.89 12.39 7.30
C VAL A 409 -10.54 13.80 7.74
N ASP A 410 -9.41 14.01 8.43
CA ASP A 410 -8.97 15.34 8.89
C ASP A 410 -8.75 16.33 7.73
N ALA A 411 -8.46 15.83 6.52
CA ALA A 411 -8.31 16.62 5.31
C ALA A 411 -9.65 17.09 4.69
N LEU A 412 -10.80 16.69 5.26
CA LEU A 412 -12.14 16.90 4.70
C LEU A 412 -13.00 17.81 5.58
N HIS A 413 -14.24 18.06 5.15
CA HIS A 413 -15.24 18.66 6.03
C HIS A 413 -15.74 17.61 7.04
N VAL A 414 -15.31 17.77 8.30
CA VAL A 414 -15.53 16.77 9.36
C VAL A 414 -16.77 17.08 10.19
N VAL A 415 -17.62 16.08 10.39
CA VAL A 415 -18.68 16.05 11.41
C VAL A 415 -18.33 14.98 12.44
N ASP A 416 -18.00 15.39 13.66
CA ASP A 416 -17.66 14.48 14.75
C ASP A 416 -18.91 14.06 15.54
N LEU A 417 -19.23 12.76 15.49
CA LEU A 417 -20.35 12.13 16.17
C LEU A 417 -19.90 11.15 17.26
N SER A 418 -18.64 11.25 17.71
CA SER A 418 -18.04 10.36 18.70
C SER A 418 -18.77 10.41 20.05
N HIS A 419 -19.41 11.52 20.38
CA HIS A 419 -20.22 11.69 21.60
C HIS A 419 -21.61 11.04 21.51
N ALA A 420 -22.10 10.71 20.31
CA ALA A 420 -23.45 10.23 20.09
C ALA A 420 -23.56 8.70 20.25
N THR A 421 -24.77 8.19 20.52
CA THR A 421 -25.05 6.75 20.54
C THR A 421 -24.98 6.14 19.14
N PRO A 422 -24.79 4.81 18.99
CA PRO A 422 -24.78 4.15 17.68
C PRO A 422 -26.01 4.48 16.84
N ALA A 423 -27.21 4.42 17.44
CA ALA A 423 -28.45 4.76 16.76
C ALA A 423 -28.48 6.23 16.29
N ALA A 424 -28.03 7.17 17.13
CA ALA A 424 -27.96 8.59 16.77
C ALA A 424 -26.92 8.86 15.67
N ARG A 425 -25.78 8.17 15.69
CA ARG A 425 -24.74 8.23 14.64
C ARG A 425 -25.29 7.76 13.30
N LEU A 426 -25.96 6.61 13.26
CA LEU A 426 -26.57 6.09 12.04
C LEU A 426 -27.71 6.98 11.54
N ALA A 427 -28.52 7.56 12.44
CA ALA A 427 -29.53 8.53 12.06
C ALA A 427 -28.92 9.82 11.47
N ALA A 428 -27.80 10.30 12.02
CA ALA A 428 -27.08 11.45 11.47
C ALA A 428 -26.41 11.11 10.12
N LEU A 429 -25.85 9.92 9.96
CA LEU A 429 -25.30 9.43 8.70
C LEU A 429 -26.36 9.40 7.59
N ARG A 430 -27.58 8.93 7.89
CA ARG A 430 -28.69 8.94 6.92
C ARG A 430 -29.09 10.35 6.48
N ARG A 431 -29.11 11.31 7.41
CA ARG A 431 -29.50 12.69 7.13
C ARG A 431 -28.42 13.49 6.38
N ASN A 432 -27.16 13.27 6.74
CA ASN A 432 -26.06 14.16 6.36
C ASN A 432 -25.05 13.50 5.42
N GLY A 433 -25.02 12.17 5.38
CA GLY A 433 -24.11 11.39 4.56
C GLY A 433 -24.52 11.42 3.09
N GLN A 434 -23.58 11.72 2.23
CA GLN A 434 -23.72 11.60 0.78
C GLN A 434 -23.10 10.27 0.35
N ALA A 435 -23.92 9.40 -0.24
CA ALA A 435 -23.48 8.11 -0.78
C ALA A 435 -22.31 8.31 -1.74
N LEU A 436 -21.29 7.46 -1.65
CA LEU A 436 -20.06 7.47 -2.45
C LEU A 436 -19.17 8.73 -2.27
N LEU A 437 -19.58 9.67 -1.42
CA LEU A 437 -18.90 10.94 -1.18
C LEU A 437 -18.63 11.22 0.32
N THR A 438 -18.85 10.23 1.18
CA THR A 438 -18.64 10.34 2.63
C THR A 438 -17.73 9.23 3.11
N LEU A 439 -16.61 9.62 3.73
CA LEU A 439 -15.73 8.71 4.46
C LEU A 439 -16.16 8.67 5.92
N ILE A 440 -16.03 7.51 6.56
CA ILE A 440 -16.31 7.34 7.98
C ILE A 440 -15.05 6.85 8.67
N ASP A 441 -14.56 7.60 9.65
CA ASP A 441 -13.44 7.22 10.53
C ASP A 441 -13.97 6.79 11.90
N ILE A 442 -13.63 5.58 12.32
CA ILE A 442 -14.05 4.97 13.59
C ILE A 442 -12.89 4.71 14.56
N GLY A 443 -11.72 5.30 14.30
CA GLY A 443 -10.49 5.11 15.07
C GLY A 443 -9.82 3.77 14.76
N GLY A 444 -8.69 3.83 14.06
CA GLY A 444 -7.96 2.67 13.54
C GLY A 444 -8.57 2.07 12.26
N HIS A 445 -9.68 2.63 11.74
CA HIS A 445 -10.33 2.11 10.53
C HIS A 445 -11.13 3.20 9.80
N VAL A 446 -11.13 3.12 8.47
CA VAL A 446 -11.86 4.05 7.58
C VAL A 446 -12.65 3.27 6.52
N MET A 447 -13.81 3.81 6.14
CA MET A 447 -14.73 3.18 5.19
C MET A 447 -15.49 4.21 4.35
N LEU A 448 -15.98 3.80 3.18
CA LEU A 448 -16.79 4.62 2.28
C LEU A 448 -18.28 4.33 2.48
N TYR A 449 -19.08 5.35 2.76
CA TYR A 449 -20.54 5.21 2.82
C TYR A 449 -21.13 5.00 1.42
N LEU A 450 -22.00 4.00 1.24
CA LEU A 450 -22.61 3.65 -0.04
C LEU A 450 -24.07 4.09 -0.18
N GLY A 451 -24.67 4.63 0.88
CA GLY A 451 -26.11 4.90 0.94
C GLY A 451 -26.86 3.85 1.75
N GLU A 452 -28.18 3.81 1.59
CA GLU A 452 -29.04 2.82 2.24
C GLU A 452 -29.54 1.80 1.22
N ALA A 453 -29.59 0.53 1.60
CA ALA A 453 -30.22 -0.55 0.83
C ALA A 453 -31.19 -1.35 1.71
N ASP A 454 -31.96 -2.24 1.09
CA ASP A 454 -32.77 -3.21 1.85
C ASP A 454 -31.86 -4.27 2.46
N ASP A 455 -32.14 -4.60 3.71
CA ASP A 455 -31.46 -5.62 4.47
C ASP A 455 -32.50 -6.30 5.36
N HIS A 456 -32.99 -7.45 4.90
CA HIS A 456 -34.10 -8.20 5.49
C HIS A 456 -35.36 -7.36 5.78
N GLY A 457 -35.75 -6.48 4.83
CA GLY A 457 -36.93 -5.62 4.97
C GLY A 457 -36.70 -4.33 5.77
N VAL A 458 -35.46 -4.05 6.18
CA VAL A 458 -35.08 -2.82 6.88
C VAL A 458 -34.13 -2.01 6.00
N ARG A 459 -34.35 -0.69 5.91
CA ARG A 459 -33.41 0.22 5.24
C ARG A 459 -32.19 0.47 6.12
N THR A 460 -31.07 -0.11 5.71
CA THR A 460 -29.81 -0.11 6.47
C THR A 460 -28.73 0.68 5.70
N PRO A 461 -27.95 1.55 6.37
CA PRO A 461 -26.77 2.18 5.80
C PRO A 461 -25.71 1.12 5.48
N PHE A 462 -25.15 1.16 4.27
CA PHE A 462 -24.06 0.28 3.85
C PHE A 462 -22.76 1.03 3.67
N VAL A 463 -21.65 0.33 3.87
CA VAL A 463 -20.30 0.82 3.63
C VAL A 463 -19.51 -0.13 2.73
N TYR A 464 -18.53 0.40 2.01
CA TYR A 464 -17.45 -0.36 1.43
C TYR A 464 -16.17 -0.16 2.23
N GLN A 465 -15.47 -1.26 2.53
CA GLN A 465 -14.25 -1.25 3.32
C GLN A 465 -13.40 -2.48 3.05
N ASN A 466 -12.09 -2.40 3.34
CA ASN A 466 -11.24 -3.57 3.49
C ASN A 466 -10.85 -3.71 4.96
N VAL A 467 -11.34 -4.75 5.63
CA VAL A 467 -11.29 -4.87 7.10
C VAL A 467 -10.68 -6.21 7.51
N TRP A 468 -9.82 -6.20 8.54
CA TRP A 468 -9.27 -7.43 9.07
C TRP A 468 -10.31 -8.26 9.82
N GLY A 469 -10.99 -7.67 10.80
CA GLY A 469 -12.00 -8.38 11.57
C GLY A 469 -12.66 -7.53 12.64
N LEU A 470 -13.75 -8.06 13.20
CA LEU A 470 -14.47 -7.45 14.31
C LEU A 470 -13.92 -7.92 15.65
N ALA A 471 -14.08 -7.11 16.69
CA ALA A 471 -13.65 -7.43 18.04
C ALA A 471 -14.80 -7.22 19.03
N PRO A 472 -14.83 -7.93 20.17
CA PRO A 472 -15.60 -7.50 21.34
C PRO A 472 -15.12 -6.14 21.86
N ALA A 473 -15.93 -5.49 22.69
CA ALA A 473 -15.60 -4.18 23.26
C ALA A 473 -14.34 -4.21 24.16
N ASP A 474 -14.02 -5.35 24.77
CA ASP A 474 -12.82 -5.56 25.57
C ASP A 474 -11.56 -5.90 24.75
N GLY A 475 -11.71 -6.09 23.42
CA GLY A 475 -10.62 -6.42 22.51
C GLY A 475 -10.04 -7.83 22.68
N SER A 476 -10.68 -8.72 23.44
CA SER A 476 -10.18 -10.04 23.85
C SER A 476 -9.94 -11.05 22.72
N ARG A 477 -10.55 -10.84 21.54
CA ARG A 477 -10.39 -11.70 20.35
C ARG A 477 -10.65 -10.94 19.06
N ARG A 478 -10.44 -11.61 17.92
CA ARG A 478 -10.91 -11.15 16.60
C ARG A 478 -11.81 -12.19 15.92
N ALA A 479 -12.87 -11.74 15.30
CA ALA A 479 -13.65 -12.46 14.30
C ALA A 479 -13.20 -11.96 12.92
N VAL A 480 -12.36 -12.74 12.25
CA VAL A 480 -11.68 -12.36 11.00
C VAL A 480 -12.68 -12.34 9.84
N ILE A 481 -12.69 -11.21 9.12
CA ILE A 481 -13.34 -11.02 7.82
C ILE A 481 -12.26 -11.08 6.74
N GLY A 482 -11.20 -10.28 6.90
CA GLY A 482 -9.95 -10.38 6.16
C GLY A 482 -10.01 -10.00 4.69
N MET A 483 -10.95 -9.13 4.27
CA MET A 483 -11.11 -8.75 2.87
C MET A 483 -11.84 -7.41 2.64
N GLY A 484 -11.79 -6.94 1.39
CA GLY A 484 -12.68 -5.92 0.83
C GLY A 484 -14.12 -6.43 0.75
N LEU A 485 -15.09 -5.70 1.29
CA LEU A 485 -16.50 -6.07 1.21
C LEU A 485 -17.44 -4.88 1.35
N VAL A 486 -18.65 -5.06 0.82
CA VAL A 486 -19.82 -4.27 1.20
C VAL A 486 -20.35 -4.81 2.53
N PHE A 487 -20.68 -3.93 3.46
CA PHE A 487 -21.06 -4.31 4.82
C PHE A 487 -22.18 -3.42 5.37
N PRO A 488 -23.21 -3.97 6.00
CA PRO A 488 -24.27 -3.19 6.65
C PRO A 488 -23.77 -2.58 7.97
N LEU A 489 -24.22 -1.36 8.26
CA LEU A 489 -23.98 -0.69 9.53
C LEU A 489 -25.22 -0.75 10.42
N HIS A 490 -25.18 -1.66 11.38
CA HIS A 490 -26.17 -1.80 12.43
C HIS A 490 -25.69 -1.17 13.74
N PRO A 491 -26.59 -0.80 14.67
CA PRO A 491 -26.18 -0.36 16.01
C PRO A 491 -25.46 -1.45 16.80
N ASP A 492 -25.81 -2.72 16.56
CA ASP A 492 -25.24 -3.94 17.16
C ASP A 492 -24.87 -4.94 16.05
N VAL A 493 -24.14 -6.03 16.34
CA VAL A 493 -23.81 -7.05 15.32
C VAL A 493 -24.88 -8.16 15.34
N PRO A 494 -25.76 -8.28 14.32
CA PRO A 494 -26.81 -9.29 14.30
C PRO A 494 -26.25 -10.71 14.48
N GLY A 495 -26.90 -11.53 15.30
CA GLY A 495 -26.46 -12.91 15.61
C GLY A 495 -25.18 -13.02 16.46
N HIS A 496 -24.46 -11.93 16.73
CA HIS A 496 -23.16 -11.94 17.41
C HIS A 496 -23.06 -10.88 18.51
N PRO A 497 -23.83 -11.00 19.62
CA PRO A 497 -23.93 -9.96 20.65
C PRO A 497 -22.63 -9.69 21.42
N THR A 498 -21.64 -10.57 21.30
CA THR A 498 -20.32 -10.37 21.91
C THR A 498 -19.39 -9.51 21.06
N LEU A 499 -19.72 -9.28 19.78
CA LEU A 499 -18.93 -8.42 18.90
C LEU A 499 -19.43 -6.98 18.99
N GLN A 500 -18.48 -6.03 18.96
CA GLN A 500 -18.78 -4.61 18.92
C GLN A 500 -19.13 -4.21 17.49
N SER A 501 -20.25 -3.49 17.32
CA SER A 501 -20.57 -2.85 16.04
C SER A 501 -19.55 -1.78 15.66
N LEU A 502 -19.29 -1.63 14.36
CA LEU A 502 -18.53 -0.51 13.81
C LEU A 502 -19.14 0.86 14.18
N ALA A 503 -20.47 0.95 14.28
CA ALA A 503 -21.17 2.15 14.71
C ALA A 503 -21.04 2.43 16.23
N ALA A 504 -20.57 1.44 17.00
CA ALA A 504 -20.41 1.51 18.46
C ALA A 504 -18.96 1.73 18.92
N ARG A 505 -18.04 1.99 17.98
CA ARG A 505 -16.65 2.35 18.29
C ARG A 505 -16.56 3.68 19.03
N LYS A 506 -15.46 3.92 19.75
CA LYS A 506 -15.30 5.15 20.55
C LYS A 506 -15.32 6.41 19.67
N ARG A 507 -14.70 6.35 18.49
CA ARG A 507 -14.67 7.41 17.49
C ARG A 507 -15.71 7.12 16.41
N PHE A 508 -16.36 8.16 15.90
CA PHE A 508 -17.22 8.08 14.71
C PHE A 508 -17.30 9.46 14.04
N ARG A 509 -16.51 9.68 13.00
CA ARG A 509 -16.40 10.96 12.29
C ARG A 509 -16.77 10.78 10.83
N LEU A 510 -17.57 11.71 10.30
CA LEU A 510 -17.91 11.77 8.88
C LEU A 510 -17.01 12.80 8.19
N GLY A 511 -16.26 12.38 7.17
CA GLY A 511 -15.51 13.27 6.28
C GLY A 511 -16.23 13.39 4.94
N LEU A 512 -16.77 14.57 4.63
CA LEU A 512 -17.46 14.82 3.36
C LEU A 512 -16.45 15.25 2.29
N LEU A 513 -16.39 14.53 1.16
CA LEU A 513 -15.52 14.85 0.02
C LEU A 513 -15.95 16.15 -0.67
N VAL A 514 -17.24 16.47 -0.60
CA VAL A 514 -17.81 17.74 -1.09
C VAL A 514 -18.55 18.40 0.07
N ALA A 515 -18.18 19.65 0.35
CA ALA A 515 -18.82 20.42 1.39
C ALA A 515 -20.31 20.65 1.08
N PRO A 516 -21.21 20.63 2.08
CA PRO A 516 -22.62 20.96 1.89
C PRO A 516 -22.76 22.40 1.34
N SER A 517 -23.72 22.61 0.44
CA SER A 517 -24.02 23.92 -0.14
C SER A 517 -24.15 25.01 0.94
N GLY A 518 -23.40 26.12 0.79
CA GLY A 518 -23.45 27.25 1.73
C GLY A 518 -22.44 27.21 2.90
N THR A 519 -21.60 26.18 2.99
CA THR A 519 -20.51 26.13 3.98
C THR A 519 -19.19 26.61 3.36
N ALA A 520 -18.48 27.50 4.07
CA ALA A 520 -17.11 27.85 3.68
C ALA A 520 -16.25 26.59 3.73
N ARG A 521 -15.47 26.34 2.67
CA ARG A 521 -14.49 25.26 2.69
C ARG A 521 -13.56 25.47 3.89
N PRO A 522 -13.23 24.43 4.67
CA PRO A 522 -11.97 24.46 5.39
C PRO A 522 -10.92 24.83 4.34
N ASN A 523 -10.06 25.81 4.63
CA ASN A 523 -8.85 26.02 3.83
C ASN A 523 -8.26 24.64 3.55
N ALA A 524 -7.82 24.39 2.32
CA ALA A 524 -6.95 23.26 2.06
C ALA A 524 -5.81 23.38 3.07
N ALA A 525 -5.94 22.69 4.20
CA ALA A 525 -4.96 22.78 5.26
C ALA A 525 -3.68 22.32 4.59
N ALA A 526 -2.62 23.13 4.72
CA ALA A 526 -1.31 22.74 4.24
C ALA A 526 -1.10 21.26 4.65
N PRO A 527 -0.82 20.36 3.69
CA PRO A 527 -0.75 18.95 4.00
C PRO A 527 0.22 18.77 5.17
N PRO A 528 -0.10 17.92 6.16
CA PRO A 528 0.79 17.71 7.29
C PRO A 528 2.19 17.40 6.74
N ALA A 529 3.20 18.05 7.30
CA ALA A 529 4.59 17.84 6.89
C ALA A 529 4.85 16.33 6.83
N VAL A 530 5.53 15.87 5.76
CA VAL A 530 5.97 14.48 5.62
C VAL A 530 6.83 14.18 6.86
N GLY A 531 6.24 13.45 7.82
CA GLY A 531 6.84 13.19 9.14
C GLY A 531 5.91 13.39 10.35
N ALA A 532 4.91 14.27 10.32
CA ALA A 532 3.99 14.48 11.47
C ALA A 532 2.95 13.35 11.64
N SER A 533 2.75 12.54 10.59
CA SER A 533 1.72 11.50 10.52
C SER A 533 2.13 10.14 11.11
N LEU A 534 3.42 9.93 11.42
CA LEU A 534 3.92 8.63 11.89
C LEU A 534 3.56 8.36 13.36
N ASP A 535 3.50 9.38 14.21
CA ASP A 535 3.18 9.22 15.63
C ASP A 535 1.68 8.97 15.87
N ALA A 536 0.81 9.51 15.01
CA ALA A 536 -0.65 9.32 15.09
C ALA A 536 -1.10 7.93 14.61
N ALA A 537 -0.42 7.36 13.61
CA ALA A 537 -0.86 6.14 12.93
C ALA A 537 -0.82 4.88 13.81
N GLN A 538 0.07 4.82 14.81
CA GLN A 538 0.23 3.62 15.64
C GLN A 538 -0.22 3.82 17.10
N ALA A 539 -0.49 5.06 17.51
CA ALA A 539 -1.22 5.32 18.75
C ALA A 539 -2.70 4.92 18.65
N ASP A 540 -3.30 5.05 17.46
CA ASP A 540 -4.70 4.68 17.22
C ASP A 540 -4.91 3.15 17.05
N ASP A 541 -3.94 2.39 16.53
CA ASP A 541 -4.10 0.93 16.33
C ASP A 541 -3.76 0.09 17.56
N ALA A 542 -2.91 0.58 18.45
CA ALA A 542 -2.77 0.02 19.81
C ALA A 542 -4.07 0.17 20.64
N ALA A 543 -4.96 1.09 20.25
CA ALA A 543 -6.26 1.30 20.90
C ALA A 543 -7.31 0.24 20.50
N THR A 544 -6.98 -0.74 19.64
CA THR A 544 -7.82 -1.92 19.42
C THR A 544 -7.62 -3.02 20.48
N GLY A 545 -6.81 -2.78 21.52
CA GLY A 545 -6.54 -3.77 22.57
C GLY A 545 -6.20 -3.24 23.97
N GLN A 546 -6.60 -2.01 24.33
CA GLN A 546 -6.43 -1.52 25.72
C GLN A 546 -7.77 -1.33 26.45
N PRO A 547 -8.09 -2.17 27.45
CA PRO A 547 -8.92 -1.74 28.57
C PRO A 547 -8.07 -0.78 29.42
N GLY A 548 -8.49 0.48 29.52
CA GLY A 548 -7.97 1.38 30.54
C GLY A 548 -8.42 0.86 31.90
N ASN A 549 -7.47 0.60 32.80
CA ASN A 549 -7.77 0.39 34.20
C ASN A 549 -7.61 1.74 34.93
N PRO A 550 -8.62 2.22 35.68
CA PRO A 550 -8.49 3.37 36.56
C PRO A 550 -7.79 2.98 37.89
N ALA A 551 -7.41 3.98 38.70
CA ALA A 551 -6.73 3.91 40.02
C ALA A 551 -5.19 4.01 39.93
N GLU A 552 -4.44 4.83 40.67
CA GLU A 552 -4.59 5.69 41.86
C GLU A 552 -3.53 6.82 41.69
N GLY A 553 -3.69 8.08 42.11
CA GLY A 553 -4.14 8.50 43.42
C GLY A 553 -2.99 8.55 44.42
N HIS A 554 -1.95 9.38 44.18
CA HIS A 554 -1.24 10.20 45.18
C HIS A 554 -0.20 11.12 44.53
#